data_AF-A0A7V9CMC8-F1
#
_entry.id   AF-A0A7V9CMC8-F1
#
_cell.length_a   1.000
_cell.length_b   1.000
_cell.length_c   1.000
_cell.angle_alpha   90.00
_cell.angle_beta   90.00
_cell.angle_gamma   90.00
#
_symmetry.space_group_name_H-M   'P 1'
#
loop_
_entity.id
_entity.type
_entity.pdbx_description
1 polymer ?
#
loop_
_entity_poly.entity_id
_entity_poly.type
_entity_poly.pdbx_seq_one_letter_code
_entity_poly.pdbx_strand_id
1 'polypeptide(L)' 'MRCEGYRGVAAINGTQTVEYTEPDASIPQRGRIALQVHGGGKVEVWYRQVRVRSLR' A
#
# COMPACT_ATOMS: atom_id res chain seq x y z
N MET A 1 0.55 5.75 0.67
CA MET A 1 1.12 4.83 -0.33
C MET A 1 0.90 5.43 -1.72
N ARG A 2 1.91 5.36 -2.59
CA ARG A 2 1.85 5.73 -4.02
C ARG A 2 2.29 4.52 -4.83
N CYS A 3 1.50 4.14 -5.83
CA CYS A 3 1.77 2.97 -6.68
C CYS A 3 1.74 3.39 -8.15
N GLU A 4 2.88 3.35 -8.84
CA GLU A 4 3.06 3.77 -10.23
C GLU A 4 3.69 2.64 -11.04
N GLY A 5 2.86 1.85 -11.71
CA GLY A 5 3.32 0.58 -12.27
C GLY A 5 4.03 -0.22 -11.20
N TYR A 6 5.22 -0.74 -11.55
CA TYR A 6 6.05 -1.57 -10.68
C TYR A 6 6.70 -0.83 -9.51
N ARG A 7 6.61 0.51 -9.44
CA ARG A 7 7.21 1.32 -8.38
C ARG A 7 6.21 1.66 -7.27
N GLY A 8 6.54 1.29 -6.04
CA GLY A 8 5.80 1.60 -4.83
C GLY A 8 6.56 2.51 -3.88
N VAL A 9 5.87 3.49 -3.28
CA VAL A 9 6.41 4.37 -2.23
C VAL A 9 5.47 4.39 -1.03
N ALA A 10 6.02 4.12 0.16
CA ALA A 10 5.33 4.19 1.43
C ALA A 10 5.86 5.35 2.29
N ALA A 11 4.95 6.02 2.98
CA ALA A 11 5.26 7.12 3.88
C ALA A 11 4.39 7.02 5.13
N ILE A 12 4.98 7.32 6.28
CA ILE A 12 4.31 7.38 7.58
C ILE A 12 4.63 8.75 8.18
N ASN A 13 3.61 9.47 8.64
CA ASN A 13 3.74 10.81 9.23
C ASN A 13 4.52 11.82 8.34
N GLY A 14 4.38 11.72 7.02
CA GLY A 14 5.07 12.59 6.06
C GLY A 14 6.50 12.16 5.70
N THR A 15 7.08 11.20 6.42
CA THR A 15 8.42 10.68 6.15
C THR A 15 8.35 9.48 5.22
N GLN A 16 9.09 9.52 4.10
CA GLN A 16 9.27 8.36 3.23
C GLN A 16 10.05 7.27 3.98
N THR A 17 9.47 6.08 4.09
CA THR A 17 10.08 4.96 4.80
C THR A 17 10.60 3.89 3.85
N VAL A 18 9.90 3.67 2.74
CA VAL A 18 10.24 2.62 1.77
C VAL A 18 9.96 3.13 0.36
N GLU A 19 10.89 2.83 -0.53
CA GLU A 19 10.73 2.91 -1.98
C GLU A 19 11.23 1.62 -2.60
N TYR A 20 10.40 1.01 -3.45
CA TYR A 20 10.66 -0.30 -4.03
C TYR A 20 10.18 -0.35 -5.48
N THR A 21 10.94 -1.04 -6.32
CA THR A 21 10.56 -1.38 -7.69
C THR A 21 10.53 -2.89 -7.81
N GLU A 22 9.38 -3.45 -8.16
CA GLU A 22 9.21 -4.87 -8.41
C GLU A 22 9.95 -5.29 -9.70
N PRO A 23 11.02 -6.11 -9.61
CA PRO A 23 11.77 -6.54 -10.79
C PRO A 23 11.03 -7.61 -11.61
N ASP A 24 10.09 -8.36 -11.03
CA ASP A 24 9.34 -9.40 -11.73
C ASP A 24 8.19 -8.79 -12.54
N ALA A 25 8.41 -8.67 -13.85
CA ALA A 25 7.42 -8.16 -14.79
C ALA A 25 6.14 -9.02 -14.88
N SER A 26 6.17 -10.28 -14.42
CA SER A 26 5.01 -11.18 -14.45
C SER A 26 3.97 -10.85 -13.38
N ILE A 27 4.33 -10.09 -12.34
CA ILE A 27 3.41 -9.72 -11.27
C ILE A 27 2.38 -8.70 -11.78
N PRO A 28 1.07 -8.97 -11.63
CA PRO A 28 0.02 -8.06 -12.09
C PRO A 28 0.04 -6.72 -11.37
N GLN A 29 0.00 -5.62 -12.15
CA GLN A 29 0.06 -4.25 -11.63
C GLN A 29 -1.30 -3.65 -11.27
N ARG A 30 -2.37 -4.44 -11.37
CA ARG A 30 -3.75 -4.02 -11.08
C ARG A 30 -4.47 -5.12 -10.31
N GLY A 31 -5.24 -4.70 -9.30
CA GLY A 31 -5.97 -5.62 -8.44
C GLY A 31 -6.89 -4.88 -7.48
N ARG A 32 -7.41 -5.62 -6.50
CA ARG A 32 -8.22 -5.05 -5.41
C ARG A 32 -7.33 -4.48 -4.31
N ILE A 33 -7.79 -3.42 -3.66
CA ILE A 33 -7.16 -2.85 -2.47
C ILE A 33 -7.94 -3.33 -1.25
N ALA A 34 -7.25 -3.87 -0.26
CA ALA A 34 -7.84 -4.38 0.97
C ALA A 34 -7.05 -3.91 2.19
N LEU A 35 -7.72 -3.83 3.33
CA LEU A 35 -7.12 -3.60 4.64
C LEU A 35 -7.04 -4.94 5.36
N GLN A 36 -5.87 -5.27 5.91
CA GLN A 36 -5.66 -6.50 6.65
C GLN A 36 -5.07 -6.18 8.02
N VAL A 37 -5.48 -6.95 9.02
CA VAL A 37 -4.88 -6.96 10.35
C VAL A 37 -4.57 -8.41 10.73
N HIS A 38 -3.41 -8.63 11.34
CA HIS A 38 -3.02 -9.92 11.91
C HIS A 38 -2.57 -9.72 13.35
N GLY A 39 -3.05 -10.57 14.26
CA GLY A 39 -2.65 -10.52 15.67
C GLY A 39 -3.34 -11.57 16.55
N GLY A 40 -3.67 -12.72 15.97
CA GLY A 40 -4.24 -13.86 16.70
C GLY A 40 -5.52 -13.54 17.51
N GLY A 41 -6.33 -12.57 17.06
CA GLY A 41 -7.54 -12.15 17.75
C GLY A 41 -7.34 -11.17 18.92
N LYS A 42 -6.11 -10.71 19.18
CA LYS A 42 -5.79 -9.78 20.29
C LYS A 42 -5.58 -8.34 19.85
N VAL A 43 -5.58 -8.10 18.54
CA VAL A 43 -5.26 -6.79 17.96
C VAL A 43 -6.54 -6.14 17.44
N GLU A 44 -6.65 -4.84 17.70
CA GLU A 44 -7.71 -4.00 17.18
C GLU A 44 -7.06 -2.83 16.42
N VAL A 45 -7.59 -2.53 15.23
CA VAL A 45 -7.11 -1.43 14.40
C VAL A 45 -8.31 -0.66 13.86
N TRP A 46 -8.22 0.66 13.96
CA TRP A 46 -9.25 1.58 13.50
C TRP A 46 -8.75 2.37 12.30
N TYR A 47 -9.54 2.39 11.23
CA TYR A 47 -9.22 3.14 10.01
C TYR A 47 -10.23 4.27 9.82
N ARG A 48 -9.75 5.44 9.41
CA ARG A 48 -10.61 6.55 8.99
C ARG A 48 -9.98 7.26 7.81
N GLN A 49 -10.82 7.87 6.97
CA GLN A 49 -10.36 8.69 5.84
C GLN A 49 -9.48 7.93 4.83
N VAL A 50 -9.79 6.66 4.59
CA VAL A 50 -9.15 5.87 3.53
C VAL A 50 -9.66 6.37 2.18
N ARG A 51 -8.76 6.93 1.37
CA ARG A 51 -9.08 7.53 0.07
C ARG A 51 -8.14 7.00 -1.01
N VAL A 52 -8.65 6.88 -2.23
CA VAL A 52 -7.88 6.49 -3.41
C VAL A 52 -8.07 7.56 -4.48
N ARG A 53 -6.99 7.86 -5.20
CA ARG A 53 -7.04 8.66 -6.42
C ARG A 53 -6.18 8.01 -7.49
N SER A 54 -6.59 8.10 -8.74
CA SER A 54 -5.75 7.71 -9.86
C SER A 54 -4.55 8.67 -9.97
N LEU A 55 -3.45 8.13 -10.46
CA LEU A 55 -2.27 8.90 -10.85
C LEU A 55 -2.43 9.28 -12.33
N ARG A 56 -1.88 10.44 -12.71
CA ARG A 56 -1.94 10.94 -14.10
C ARG A 56 -0.96 10.17 -14.97
#